data_AF-A0A964IP23-F1
#
_entry.id   AF-A0A964IP23-F1
#
_cell.length_a   1.000
_cell.length_b   1.000
_cell.length_c   1.000
_cell.angle_alpha   90.00
_cell.angle_beta   90.00
_cell.angle_gamma   90.00
#
_symmetry.space_group_name_H-M   'P 1'
#
loop_
_entity.id
_entity.type
_entity.pdbx_description
1 polymer ?
#
loop_
_entity_poly.entity_id
_entity_poly.type
_entity_poly.pdbx_seq_one_letter_code
_entity_poly.pdbx_strand_id
1 'polypeptide(L)'
;MRAAGVYLFAAVVLTWPLATQLTTHLGALEGAGDPYLNLWILGTGIKAWLADPASVFSGRVFDANIFHPAQGSLTFSDHLLLQSLVMAPLHAVTRNLVLCYNVLLLASLALSGLAMHALVKGVTGSRPAAFIAGLAWACWPYRSAHLLHLQLQSLYFLPLALLALYRLAAARRKVAAVLLGVLAAMQAVSSVYYGLMTAIALAVGAVTVAGATGQWRGRRFWSRMVLAALVGAILVAPVVWPYWQSQQREGFGRNLSEAAAHAASVQSYTQVPPDNLVYGRTGLLAPRAPAPGERDRRHVEHQLFPGLVLLGLAALGLWRGWRSDARPVVISAAALALAGLVLSLGPEGVRPLYAWLADHVFGFHAIRAPARFSVVMMLGLCVLAGVGVSQTRLKTGVVALLAALMCLEYVNAPLAFVVAPPASTATGRWLAEEGGSGAVLYLPLTLDRENSPFMVQSLEHGRPIVNGYSGQRPSFYTSLVDALADPVSADARATLKELDLRFVVSPANLAGAGEPASPFIEQARFDDSVIYEVVWTPESDAALHDDVATTEPPPPGVPPFKVGERAAYDVQWLNGPLDLTAGQITLSVVAAEARDLGVAGEPPAWVFEVGVDTAPWVSR
;
A
#
# COMPACT_ATOMS: atom_id res chain seq x y z
N MET A 1 -31.00 -11.08 4.03
CA MET A 1 -31.06 -11.30 2.58
C MET A 1 -31.40 -10.03 1.77
N ARG A 2 -32.49 -9.29 2.05
CA ARG A 2 -32.85 -8.08 1.26
C ARG A 2 -31.77 -6.98 1.17
N ALA A 3 -31.11 -6.60 2.28
CA ALA A 3 -30.09 -5.55 2.25
C ALA A 3 -28.79 -5.97 1.54
N ALA A 4 -28.34 -7.21 1.75
CA ALA A 4 -27.13 -7.74 1.10
C ALA A 4 -27.26 -7.77 -0.42
N GLY A 5 -28.43 -8.19 -0.95
CA GLY A 5 -28.69 -8.17 -2.39
C GLY A 5 -28.64 -6.77 -3.00
N VAL A 6 -29.13 -5.76 -2.28
CA VAL A 6 -29.09 -4.36 -2.75
C VAL A 6 -27.67 -3.81 -2.80
N TYR A 7 -26.84 -4.09 -1.78
CA TYR A 7 -25.44 -3.64 -1.80
C TYR A 7 -24.59 -4.38 -2.82
N LEU A 8 -24.87 -5.67 -3.06
CA LEU A 8 -24.24 -6.41 -4.14
C LEU A 8 -24.64 -5.85 -5.51
N PHE A 9 -25.93 -5.55 -5.71
CA PHE A 9 -26.41 -4.90 -6.93
C PHE A 9 -25.75 -3.53 -7.13
N ALA A 10 -25.67 -2.71 -6.08
CA ALA A 10 -25.00 -1.41 -6.14
C ALA A 10 -23.51 -1.55 -6.48
N ALA A 11 -22.80 -2.54 -5.92
CA ALA A 11 -21.41 -2.82 -6.27
C ALA A 11 -21.27 -3.21 -7.75
N VAL A 12 -22.12 -4.10 -8.26
CA VAL A 12 -22.12 -4.52 -9.67
C VAL A 12 -22.39 -3.34 -10.62
N VAL A 13 -23.35 -2.48 -10.29
CA VAL A 13 -23.65 -1.28 -11.08
C VAL A 13 -22.49 -0.29 -11.05
N LEU A 14 -21.90 -0.05 -9.88
CA LEU A 14 -20.78 0.87 -9.71
C LEU A 14 -19.54 0.45 -10.50
N THR A 15 -19.32 -0.86 -10.65
CA THR A 15 -18.19 -1.43 -11.37
C THR A 15 -18.58 -1.96 -12.74
N TRP A 16 -19.72 -1.58 -13.32
CA TRP A 16 -20.09 -2.07 -14.65
C TRP A 16 -19.09 -1.58 -15.71
N PRO A 17 -18.61 -2.42 -16.66
CA PRO A 17 -19.10 -3.76 -17.01
C PRO A 17 -18.40 -4.96 -16.34
N LEU A 18 -17.66 -4.81 -15.24
CA LEU A 18 -16.80 -5.86 -14.65
C LEU A 18 -17.50 -7.23 -14.48
N ALA A 19 -18.78 -7.23 -14.15
CA ALA A 19 -19.57 -8.46 -13.98
C ALA A 19 -19.63 -9.35 -15.24
N THR A 20 -19.42 -8.80 -16.44
CA THR A 20 -19.38 -9.56 -17.70
C THR A 20 -17.98 -10.07 -18.06
N GLN A 21 -16.95 -9.64 -17.31
CA GLN A 21 -15.53 -9.87 -17.60
C GLN A 21 -14.75 -10.39 -16.39
N LEU A 22 -15.44 -10.97 -15.40
CA LEU A 22 -14.88 -11.36 -14.09
C LEU A 22 -13.66 -12.29 -14.14
N THR A 23 -13.48 -13.04 -15.22
CA THR A 23 -12.43 -14.05 -15.38
C THR A 23 -11.26 -13.58 -16.24
N THR A 24 -11.39 -12.45 -16.94
CA THR A 24 -10.44 -12.01 -17.97
C THR A 24 -9.88 -10.61 -17.74
N HIS A 25 -10.62 -9.74 -17.06
CA HIS A 25 -10.20 -8.37 -16.78
C HIS A 25 -10.08 -8.16 -15.28
N LEU A 26 -9.19 -7.27 -14.86
CA LEU A 26 -9.14 -6.80 -13.48
C LEU A 26 -10.09 -5.62 -13.32
N GLY A 27 -10.78 -5.53 -12.18
CA GLY A 27 -11.54 -4.36 -11.77
C GLY A 27 -10.66 -3.14 -11.45
N ALA A 28 -9.74 -2.80 -12.35
CA ALA A 28 -8.79 -1.70 -12.30
C ALA A 28 -8.73 -1.03 -13.69
N LEU A 29 -8.49 0.29 -13.70
CA LEU A 29 -8.50 1.11 -14.91
C LEU A 29 -7.14 1.15 -15.63
N GLU A 30 -6.08 0.71 -14.94
CA GLU A 30 -4.72 0.60 -15.46
C GLU A 30 -4.15 -0.78 -15.11
N GLY A 31 -3.14 -1.23 -15.86
CA GLY A 31 -2.58 -2.59 -15.79
C GLY A 31 -1.38 -2.69 -14.86
N ALA A 32 -0.19 -2.61 -15.45
CA ALA A 32 1.09 -2.70 -14.74
C ALA A 32 1.16 -1.71 -13.57
N GLY A 33 1.67 -2.20 -12.43
CA GLY A 33 1.75 -1.46 -11.17
C GLY A 33 0.88 -2.11 -10.08
N ASP A 34 0.14 -1.30 -9.34
CA ASP A 34 -0.61 -1.71 -8.15
C ASP A 34 -1.65 -2.84 -8.38
N PRO A 35 -2.38 -2.90 -9.50
CA PRO A 35 -3.31 -4.00 -9.75
C PRO A 35 -2.61 -5.35 -9.88
N TYR A 36 -1.49 -5.40 -10.60
CA TYR A 36 -0.73 -6.63 -10.82
C TYR A 36 0.04 -7.03 -9.55
N LEU A 37 0.53 -6.06 -8.79
CA LEU A 37 1.05 -6.27 -7.44
C LEU A 37 0.02 -6.94 -6.53
N ASN A 38 -1.18 -6.38 -6.42
CA ASN A 38 -2.25 -6.94 -5.59
C ASN A 38 -2.68 -8.34 -6.06
N LEU A 39 -2.71 -8.56 -7.39
CA LEU A 39 -2.99 -9.89 -7.95
C LEU A 39 -1.92 -10.90 -7.55
N TRP A 40 -0.64 -10.53 -7.64
CA TRP A 40 0.48 -11.36 -7.22
C TRP A 40 0.48 -11.63 -5.71
N ILE A 41 0.25 -10.63 -4.87
CA ILE A 41 0.15 -10.79 -3.40
C ILE A 41 -0.99 -11.75 -3.05
N LEU A 42 -2.17 -11.57 -3.67
CA LEU A 42 -3.32 -12.44 -3.46
C LEU A 42 -2.99 -13.88 -3.87
N GLY A 43 -2.35 -14.07 -5.03
CA GLY A 43 -1.91 -15.37 -5.53
C GLY A 43 -0.89 -16.04 -4.61
N THR A 44 0.12 -15.30 -4.15
CA THR A 44 1.13 -15.76 -3.19
C THR A 44 0.48 -16.25 -1.90
N GLY A 45 -0.42 -15.45 -1.33
CA GLY A 45 -1.15 -15.82 -0.12
C GLY A 45 -2.06 -17.03 -0.33
N ILE A 46 -2.77 -17.13 -1.47
CA ILE A 46 -3.63 -18.28 -1.77
C ILE A 46 -2.79 -19.56 -1.88
N LYS A 47 -1.63 -19.49 -2.56
CA LYS A 47 -0.71 -20.62 -2.67
C LYS A 47 -0.20 -21.06 -1.30
N ALA A 48 0.19 -20.11 -0.44
CA ALA A 48 0.56 -20.41 0.93
C ALA A 48 -0.56 -21.15 1.68
N TRP A 49 -1.80 -20.64 1.66
CA TRP A 49 -2.93 -21.30 2.34
C TRP A 49 -3.30 -22.68 1.78
N LEU A 50 -3.06 -22.93 0.49
CA LEU A 50 -3.40 -24.21 -0.13
C LEU A 50 -2.28 -25.24 -0.04
N ALA A 51 -1.01 -24.81 -0.08
CA ALA A 51 0.15 -25.70 -0.17
C ALA A 51 0.95 -25.80 1.14
N ASP A 52 1.14 -24.70 1.87
CA ASP A 52 1.85 -24.68 3.17
C ASP A 52 1.21 -23.67 4.15
N PRO A 53 0.05 -23.98 4.76
CA PRO A 53 -0.59 -23.09 5.73
C PRO A 53 0.30 -22.74 6.93
N ALA A 54 1.26 -23.61 7.27
CA ALA A 54 2.19 -23.38 8.37
C ALA A 54 3.17 -22.24 8.08
N SER A 55 3.43 -21.92 6.80
CA SER A 55 4.21 -20.73 6.40
C SER A 55 3.61 -19.42 6.92
N VAL A 56 2.27 -19.34 7.03
CA VAL A 56 1.59 -18.13 7.50
C VAL A 56 1.80 -17.94 9.00
N PHE A 57 1.70 -19.02 9.79
CA PHE A 57 1.88 -18.96 11.24
C PHE A 57 3.35 -18.86 11.66
N SER A 58 4.26 -19.39 10.85
CA SER A 58 5.71 -19.29 11.09
C SER A 58 6.33 -17.99 10.57
N GLY A 59 5.61 -17.21 9.76
CA GLY A 59 6.11 -15.99 9.13
C GLY A 59 6.89 -16.22 7.83
N ARG A 60 7.18 -17.47 7.45
CA ARG A 60 7.88 -17.78 6.18
C ARG A 60 7.15 -17.27 4.94
N VAL A 61 5.83 -17.11 5.00
CA VAL A 61 5.04 -16.53 3.90
C VAL A 61 5.50 -15.11 3.53
N PHE A 62 6.15 -14.39 4.45
CA PHE A 62 6.63 -13.04 4.20
C PHE A 62 7.89 -13.00 3.32
N ASP A 63 8.64 -14.10 3.22
CA ASP A 63 9.77 -14.26 2.29
C ASP A 63 9.24 -14.62 0.90
N ALA A 64 8.57 -13.66 0.27
CA ALA A 64 8.00 -13.83 -1.06
C ALA A 64 9.08 -13.73 -2.16
N ASN A 65 8.72 -14.14 -3.37
CA ASN A 65 9.70 -14.47 -4.40
C ASN A 65 10.20 -13.27 -5.23
N ILE A 66 10.05 -12.03 -4.78
CA ILE A 66 10.49 -10.83 -5.52
C ILE A 66 11.68 -10.15 -4.86
N PHE A 67 12.39 -9.33 -5.63
CA PHE A 67 13.58 -8.59 -5.18
C PHE A 67 14.70 -9.49 -4.66
N HIS A 68 14.89 -10.68 -5.24
CA HIS A 68 15.99 -11.58 -4.84
C HIS A 68 17.32 -10.80 -4.79
N PRO A 69 18.09 -10.87 -3.68
CA PRO A 69 17.99 -11.81 -2.55
C PRO A 69 17.32 -11.23 -1.28
N ALA A 70 16.53 -10.16 -1.41
CA ALA A 70 15.88 -9.50 -0.27
C ALA A 70 14.94 -10.45 0.50
N GLN A 71 14.93 -10.29 1.84
CA GLN A 71 14.08 -11.06 2.74
C GLN A 71 12.84 -10.28 3.16
N GLY A 72 11.77 -10.98 3.52
CA GLY A 72 10.53 -10.36 3.98
C GLY A 72 9.84 -9.49 2.91
N SER A 73 10.09 -9.73 1.62
CA SER A 73 9.64 -8.87 0.52
C SER A 73 8.11 -8.67 0.45
N LEU A 74 7.31 -9.58 1.02
CA LEU A 74 5.85 -9.40 1.13
C LEU A 74 5.48 -8.23 2.08
N THR A 75 6.35 -7.88 3.03
CA THR A 75 6.14 -6.75 3.96
C THR A 75 6.37 -5.39 3.31
N PHE A 76 6.85 -5.35 2.07
CA PHE A 76 7.11 -4.08 1.37
C PHE A 76 5.79 -3.42 0.89
N SER A 77 4.67 -4.15 0.97
CA SER A 77 3.29 -3.70 0.71
C SER A 77 2.30 -4.38 1.68
N ASP A 78 0.99 -4.08 1.57
CA ASP A 78 -0.05 -4.81 2.31
C ASP A 78 -0.12 -6.29 1.89
N HIS A 79 -0.02 -7.22 2.83
CA HIS A 79 0.19 -8.66 2.57
C HIS A 79 -1.05 -9.47 2.13
N LEU A 80 -2.27 -8.91 2.23
CA LEU A 80 -3.57 -9.54 1.87
C LEU A 80 -3.85 -10.96 2.41
N LEU A 81 -3.19 -11.39 3.49
CA LEU A 81 -3.26 -12.79 3.97
C LEU A 81 -4.66 -13.20 4.45
N LEU A 82 -5.43 -12.27 5.02
CA LEU A 82 -6.81 -12.56 5.43
C LEU A 82 -7.71 -12.69 4.20
N GLN A 83 -7.51 -11.84 3.20
CA GLN A 83 -8.26 -11.89 1.95
C GLN A 83 -7.95 -13.14 1.14
N SER A 84 -6.68 -13.54 1.07
CA SER A 84 -6.25 -14.76 0.40
C SER A 84 -6.83 -16.02 1.06
N LEU A 85 -6.93 -16.05 2.40
CA LEU A 85 -7.61 -17.14 3.12
C LEU A 85 -9.07 -17.28 2.69
N VAL A 86 -9.80 -16.17 2.60
CA VAL A 86 -11.22 -16.16 2.22
C VAL A 86 -11.40 -16.58 0.76
N MET A 87 -10.45 -16.24 -0.12
CA MET A 87 -10.50 -16.58 -1.55
C MET A 87 -9.91 -17.94 -1.91
N ALA A 88 -9.13 -18.57 -1.02
CA ALA A 88 -8.47 -19.85 -1.29
C ALA A 88 -9.45 -20.98 -1.71
N PRO A 89 -10.65 -21.15 -1.10
CA PRO A 89 -11.61 -22.16 -1.55
C PRO A 89 -12.14 -21.89 -2.97
N LEU A 90 -12.40 -20.62 -3.31
CA LEU A 90 -12.84 -20.24 -4.66
C LEU A 90 -11.76 -20.55 -5.69
N HIS A 91 -10.51 -20.23 -5.37
CA HIS A 91 -9.37 -20.54 -6.23
C HIS A 91 -9.15 -22.05 -6.37
N ALA A 92 -9.31 -22.84 -5.30
CA ALA A 92 -9.12 -24.29 -5.34
C ALA A 92 -10.07 -24.97 -6.35
N VAL A 93 -11.31 -24.47 -6.45
CA VAL A 93 -12.33 -24.97 -7.38
C VAL A 93 -12.17 -24.42 -8.79
N THR A 94 -11.91 -23.12 -8.94
CA THR A 94 -11.97 -22.43 -10.24
C THR A 94 -10.62 -22.32 -10.94
N ARG A 95 -9.51 -22.40 -10.18
CA ARG A 95 -8.14 -22.15 -10.64
C ARG A 95 -7.98 -20.81 -11.38
N ASN A 96 -8.85 -19.85 -11.07
CA ASN A 96 -8.86 -18.54 -11.71
C ASN A 96 -8.60 -17.44 -10.67
N LEU A 97 -7.37 -16.90 -10.69
CA LEU A 97 -6.94 -15.86 -9.76
C LEU A 97 -7.61 -14.50 -10.04
N VAL A 98 -7.90 -14.20 -11.31
CA VAL A 98 -8.61 -12.98 -11.75
C VAL A 98 -10.03 -12.96 -11.19
N LEU A 99 -10.72 -14.11 -11.23
CA LEU A 99 -12.03 -14.28 -10.62
C LEU A 99 -11.99 -14.03 -9.11
N CYS A 100 -10.98 -14.55 -8.42
CA CYS A 100 -10.80 -14.32 -6.98
C CYS A 100 -10.60 -12.84 -6.65
N TYR A 101 -9.76 -12.14 -7.44
CA TYR A 101 -9.55 -10.69 -7.31
C TYR A 101 -10.88 -9.93 -7.44
N ASN A 102 -11.65 -10.20 -8.49
CA ASN A 102 -12.88 -9.46 -8.78
C ASN A 102 -14.03 -9.80 -7.82
N VAL A 103 -14.17 -11.06 -7.42
CA VAL A 103 -15.15 -11.46 -6.39
C VAL A 103 -14.81 -10.78 -5.07
N LEU A 104 -13.54 -10.73 -4.69
CA LEU A 104 -13.09 -10.03 -3.49
C LEU A 104 -13.37 -8.52 -3.56
N LEU A 105 -13.16 -7.88 -4.71
CA LEU A 105 -13.48 -6.48 -4.94
C LEU A 105 -14.98 -6.21 -4.74
N LEU A 106 -15.84 -6.94 -5.46
CA LEU A 106 -17.30 -6.80 -5.36
C LEU A 106 -17.83 -7.09 -3.95
N ALA A 107 -17.31 -8.16 -3.32
CA ALA A 107 -17.65 -8.52 -1.96
C ALA A 107 -17.23 -7.41 -0.98
N SER A 108 -16.05 -6.81 -1.15
CA SER A 108 -15.55 -5.75 -0.28
C SER A 108 -16.43 -4.50 -0.34
N LEU A 109 -16.90 -4.10 -1.52
CA LEU A 109 -17.85 -2.99 -1.68
C LEU A 109 -19.22 -3.32 -1.03
N ALA A 110 -19.76 -4.49 -1.33
CA ALA A 110 -21.08 -4.91 -0.82
C ALA A 110 -21.09 -5.09 0.71
N LEU A 111 -20.07 -5.76 1.26
CA LEU A 111 -19.90 -5.96 2.70
C LEU A 111 -19.64 -4.65 3.42
N SER A 112 -18.94 -3.70 2.80
CA SER A 112 -18.76 -2.36 3.35
C SER A 112 -20.09 -1.65 3.53
N GLY A 113 -20.95 -1.66 2.49
CA GLY A 113 -22.29 -1.09 2.58
C GLY A 113 -23.13 -1.76 3.67
N LEU A 114 -23.06 -3.08 3.78
CA LEU A 114 -23.75 -3.85 4.82
C LEU A 114 -23.23 -3.54 6.23
N ALA A 115 -21.92 -3.36 6.40
CA ALA A 115 -21.30 -2.99 7.66
C ALA A 115 -21.76 -1.62 8.15
N MET A 116 -21.74 -0.62 7.27
CA MET A 116 -22.25 0.72 7.57
C MET A 116 -23.76 0.70 7.83
N HIS A 117 -24.52 -0.10 7.07
CA HIS A 117 -25.93 -0.33 7.33
C HIS A 117 -26.16 -0.87 8.75
N ALA A 118 -25.36 -1.86 9.18
CA ALA A 118 -25.43 -2.42 10.52
C ALA A 118 -25.11 -1.38 11.60
N LEU A 119 -24.07 -0.56 11.39
CA LEU A 119 -23.70 0.55 12.28
C LEU A 119 -24.85 1.54 12.45
N VAL A 120 -25.34 2.12 11.35
CA VAL A 120 -26.36 3.17 11.39
C VAL A 120 -27.70 2.63 11.87
N LYS A 121 -28.09 1.42 11.47
CA LYS A 121 -29.27 0.76 12.02
C LYS A 121 -29.14 0.52 13.53
N GLY A 122 -27.94 0.16 13.99
CA GLY A 122 -27.64 -0.09 15.40
C GLY A 122 -27.78 1.16 16.28
N VAL A 123 -27.42 2.34 15.76
CA VAL A 123 -27.49 3.60 16.53
C VAL A 123 -28.77 4.39 16.34
N THR A 124 -29.47 4.23 15.21
CA THR A 124 -30.70 5.00 14.90
C THR A 124 -31.99 4.18 14.97
N GLY A 125 -31.91 2.84 14.91
CA GLY A 125 -33.07 1.96 14.75
C GLY A 125 -33.76 2.04 13.37
N SER A 126 -33.34 2.93 12.47
CA SER A 126 -34.04 3.24 11.22
C SER A 126 -33.45 2.50 10.01
N ARG A 127 -34.27 1.70 9.32
CA ARG A 127 -33.87 1.00 8.08
C ARG A 127 -33.61 1.96 6.92
N PRO A 128 -34.43 2.99 6.66
CA PRO A 128 -34.15 3.98 5.62
C PRO A 128 -32.84 4.75 5.86
N ALA A 129 -32.55 5.13 7.11
CA ALA A 129 -31.29 5.78 7.47
C ALA A 129 -30.08 4.88 7.19
N ALA A 130 -30.18 3.62 7.62
CA ALA A 130 -29.15 2.62 7.39
C ALA A 130 -28.92 2.32 5.91
N PHE A 131 -29.99 2.33 5.11
CA PHE A 131 -29.92 2.15 3.67
C PHE A 131 -29.07 3.25 3.00
N ILE A 132 -29.40 4.52 3.24
CA ILE A 132 -28.68 5.67 2.68
C ILE A 132 -27.21 5.67 3.12
N ALA A 133 -26.94 5.53 4.42
CA ALA A 133 -25.57 5.53 4.91
C ALA A 133 -24.73 4.37 4.35
N GLY A 134 -25.32 3.18 4.24
CA GLY A 134 -24.66 2.04 3.63
C GLY A 134 -24.38 2.24 2.15
N LEU A 135 -25.29 2.86 1.41
CA LEU A 135 -25.10 3.16 -0.01
C LEU A 135 -23.99 4.20 -0.20
N ALA A 136 -23.96 5.25 0.64
CA ALA A 136 -22.90 6.25 0.63
C ALA A 136 -21.53 5.62 0.92
N TRP A 137 -21.42 4.74 1.92
CA TRP A 137 -20.15 4.10 2.27
C TRP A 137 -19.65 3.08 1.23
N ALA A 138 -20.57 2.44 0.50
CA ALA A 138 -20.24 1.47 -0.53
C ALA A 138 -19.85 2.11 -1.86
N CYS A 139 -20.46 3.26 -2.20
CA CYS A 139 -20.43 3.78 -3.57
C CYS A 139 -19.80 5.16 -3.74
N TRP A 140 -19.19 5.75 -2.71
CA TRP A 140 -18.63 7.10 -2.83
C TRP A 140 -17.52 7.20 -3.90
N PRO A 141 -17.17 8.41 -4.40
CA PRO A 141 -16.19 8.58 -5.48
C PRO A 141 -14.78 8.04 -5.17
N TYR A 142 -14.27 8.22 -3.94
CA TYR A 142 -12.99 7.63 -3.51
C TYR A 142 -12.92 6.09 -3.69
N ARG A 143 -14.04 5.35 -3.61
CA ARG A 143 -14.04 3.89 -3.87
C ARG A 143 -13.68 3.60 -5.32
N SER A 144 -14.32 4.32 -6.24
CA SER A 144 -14.09 4.21 -7.67
C SER A 144 -12.70 4.70 -8.07
N ALA A 145 -12.22 5.78 -7.46
CA ALA A 145 -10.86 6.29 -7.68
C ALA A 145 -9.77 5.28 -7.27
N HIS A 146 -10.06 4.44 -6.27
CA HIS A 146 -9.12 3.46 -5.71
C HIS A 146 -9.42 2.01 -6.14
N LEU A 147 -10.09 1.80 -7.28
CA LEU A 147 -10.33 0.45 -7.82
C LEU A 147 -9.02 -0.32 -8.09
N LEU A 148 -7.94 0.39 -8.43
CA LEU A 148 -6.59 -0.16 -8.61
C LEU A 148 -5.93 -0.64 -7.30
N HIS A 149 -6.44 -0.20 -6.14
CA HIS A 149 -5.91 -0.53 -4.82
C HIS A 149 -6.83 -1.53 -4.09
N LEU A 150 -6.74 -2.82 -4.44
CA LEU A 150 -7.59 -3.87 -3.84
C LEU A 150 -7.48 -3.91 -2.31
N GLN A 151 -6.27 -3.72 -1.78
CA GLN A 151 -6.00 -3.67 -0.34
C GLN A 151 -6.84 -2.59 0.38
N LEU A 152 -7.13 -1.47 -0.30
CA LEU A 152 -7.89 -0.35 0.24
C LEU A 152 -9.41 -0.51 0.14
N GLN A 153 -9.90 -1.65 -0.38
CA GLN A 153 -11.35 -1.89 -0.50
C GLN A 153 -11.95 -2.56 0.74
N SER A 154 -11.09 -3.15 1.60
CA SER A 154 -11.49 -3.89 2.81
C SER A 154 -11.87 -2.97 3.98
N LEU A 155 -12.91 -2.15 3.79
CA LEU A 155 -13.39 -1.12 4.73
C LEU A 155 -14.63 -1.54 5.53
N TYR A 156 -14.98 -2.83 5.50
CA TYR A 156 -16.16 -3.37 6.19
C TYR A 156 -15.94 -3.57 7.68
N PHE A 157 -14.70 -3.68 8.17
CA PHE A 157 -14.45 -3.84 9.60
C PHE A 157 -14.53 -2.51 10.37
N LEU A 158 -14.11 -1.40 9.76
CA LEU A 158 -14.11 -0.08 10.39
C LEU A 158 -15.50 0.36 10.92
N PRO A 159 -16.61 0.32 10.14
CA PRO A 159 -17.93 0.62 10.68
C PRO A 159 -18.40 -0.37 11.76
N LEU A 160 -18.03 -1.64 11.65
CA LEU A 160 -18.38 -2.66 12.66
C LEU A 160 -17.61 -2.44 13.97
N ALA A 161 -16.34 -2.03 13.90
CA ALA A 161 -15.56 -1.68 15.07
C ALA A 161 -16.18 -0.47 15.78
N LEU A 162 -16.58 0.57 15.04
CA LEU A 162 -17.29 1.71 15.61
C LEU A 162 -18.64 1.31 16.24
N LEU A 163 -19.37 0.36 15.62
CA LEU A 163 -20.59 -0.20 16.20
C LEU A 163 -20.31 -0.94 17.51
N ALA A 164 -19.24 -1.74 17.56
CA ALA A 164 -18.81 -2.44 18.77
C ALA A 164 -18.44 -1.46 19.88
N LEU A 165 -17.78 -0.33 19.55
CA LEU A 165 -17.49 0.76 20.49
C LEU A 165 -18.77 1.38 21.05
N TYR A 166 -19.75 1.73 20.21
CA TYR A 166 -21.03 2.27 20.68
C TYR A 166 -21.79 1.27 21.56
N ARG A 167 -21.76 -0.03 21.23
CA ARG A 167 -22.34 -1.09 22.06
C ARG A 167 -21.59 -1.30 23.37
N LEU A 168 -20.28 -1.13 23.39
CA LEU A 168 -19.46 -1.20 24.60
C LEU A 168 -19.86 -0.09 25.59
N ALA A 169 -20.05 1.12 25.07
CA ALA A 169 -20.52 2.27 25.84
C ALA A 169 -21.97 2.10 26.33
N ALA A 170 -22.85 1.49 25.54
CA ALA A 170 -24.27 1.32 25.87
C ALA A 170 -24.58 0.10 26.75
N ALA A 171 -24.16 -1.10 26.33
CA ALA A 171 -24.63 -2.37 26.91
C ALA A 171 -23.79 -2.88 28.09
N ARG A 172 -22.64 -2.25 28.37
CA ARG A 172 -21.71 -2.60 29.44
C ARG A 172 -21.27 -4.08 29.48
N ARG A 173 -21.05 -4.74 28.34
CA ARG A 173 -20.63 -6.18 28.27
C ARG A 173 -19.16 -6.35 27.85
N LYS A 174 -18.46 -7.33 28.43
CA LYS A 174 -17.07 -7.69 28.04
C LYS A 174 -16.98 -8.22 26.60
N VAL A 175 -18.03 -8.90 26.12
CA VAL A 175 -18.11 -9.41 24.75
C VAL A 175 -17.95 -8.29 23.71
N ALA A 176 -18.49 -7.09 23.98
CA ALA A 176 -18.34 -5.95 23.07
C ALA A 176 -16.89 -5.46 23.00
N ALA A 177 -16.12 -5.59 24.09
CA ALA A 177 -14.70 -5.25 24.11
C ALA A 177 -13.85 -6.24 23.32
N VAL A 178 -14.11 -7.54 23.48
CA VAL A 178 -13.44 -8.58 22.68
C VAL A 178 -13.77 -8.41 21.20
N LEU A 179 -15.05 -8.20 20.87
CA LEU A 179 -15.48 -7.96 19.49
C LEU A 179 -14.84 -6.69 18.89
N LEU A 180 -14.73 -5.61 19.67
CA LEU A 180 -14.05 -4.39 19.25
C LEU A 180 -12.57 -4.67 18.92
N GLY A 181 -11.86 -5.38 19.81
CA GLY A 181 -10.46 -5.75 19.60
C GLY A 181 -10.26 -6.65 18.37
N VAL A 182 -11.13 -7.65 18.19
CA VAL A 182 -11.10 -8.55 17.03
C VAL A 182 -11.36 -7.79 15.73
N LEU A 183 -12.39 -6.94 15.67
CA LEU A 183 -12.70 -6.17 14.46
C LEU A 183 -11.61 -5.15 14.12
N ALA A 184 -11.01 -4.50 15.12
CA ALA A 184 -9.86 -3.62 14.91
C ALA A 184 -8.64 -4.41 14.38
N ALA A 185 -8.38 -5.60 14.92
CA ALA A 185 -7.31 -6.47 14.43
C ALA A 185 -7.57 -6.92 12.99
N MET A 186 -8.78 -7.37 12.67
CA MET A 186 -9.14 -7.77 11.30
C MET A 186 -8.99 -6.62 10.31
N GLN A 187 -9.34 -5.39 10.70
CA GLN A 187 -9.12 -4.20 9.87
C GLN A 187 -7.63 -3.94 9.60
N ALA A 188 -6.79 -4.09 10.63
CA ALA A 188 -5.34 -3.90 10.53
C ALA A 188 -4.65 -5.00 9.70
N VAL A 189 -5.08 -6.26 9.85
CA VAL A 189 -4.57 -7.39 9.06
C VAL A 189 -5.06 -7.34 7.61
N SER A 190 -6.24 -6.77 7.35
CA SER A 190 -6.71 -6.57 5.97
C SER A 190 -5.98 -5.44 5.26
N SER A 191 -5.64 -4.37 5.98
CA SER A 191 -4.77 -3.30 5.46
C SER A 191 -4.07 -2.62 6.62
N VAL A 192 -2.75 -2.62 6.58
CA VAL A 192 -1.88 -1.98 7.58
C VAL A 192 -2.22 -0.50 7.66
N TYR A 193 -2.44 0.12 6.49
CA TYR A 193 -2.85 1.51 6.35
C TYR A 193 -4.13 1.84 7.14
N TYR A 194 -5.16 1.02 6.96
CA TYR A 194 -6.42 1.20 7.69
C TYR A 194 -6.38 0.72 9.12
N GLY A 195 -5.43 -0.14 9.50
CA GLY A 195 -5.19 -0.49 10.90
C GLY A 195 -4.92 0.74 11.74
N LEU A 196 -3.97 1.57 11.31
CA LEU A 196 -3.63 2.81 12.01
C LEU A 196 -4.78 3.82 12.00
N MET A 197 -5.44 4.01 10.85
CA MET A 197 -6.60 4.90 10.75
C MET A 197 -7.76 4.46 11.66
N THR A 198 -7.97 3.15 11.79
CA THR A 198 -8.98 2.58 12.67
C THR A 198 -8.61 2.80 14.13
N ALA A 199 -7.34 2.62 14.51
CA ALA A 199 -6.88 2.92 15.87
C ALA A 199 -7.16 4.39 16.25
N ILE A 200 -6.84 5.33 15.34
CA ILE A 200 -7.09 6.77 15.53
C ILE A 200 -8.60 7.03 15.61
N ALA A 201 -9.39 6.49 14.68
CA ALA A 201 -10.85 6.65 14.69
C ALA A 201 -11.49 6.11 15.98
N LEU A 202 -11.04 4.95 16.46
CA LEU A 202 -11.53 4.37 17.71
C LEU A 202 -11.08 5.17 18.93
N ALA A 203 -9.88 5.75 18.94
CA ALA A 203 -9.44 6.64 20.01
C ALA A 203 -10.29 7.92 20.07
N VAL A 204 -10.50 8.59 18.94
CA VAL A 204 -11.36 9.77 18.82
C VAL A 204 -12.80 9.42 19.22
N GLY A 205 -13.33 8.30 18.72
CA GLY A 205 -14.65 7.81 19.08
C GLY A 205 -14.77 7.50 20.58
N ALA A 206 -13.76 6.87 21.18
CA ALA A 206 -13.81 6.48 22.59
C ALA A 206 -13.80 7.71 23.51
N VAL A 207 -12.93 8.68 23.23
CA VAL A 207 -12.86 9.95 23.97
C VAL A 207 -14.16 10.72 23.86
N THR A 208 -14.69 10.87 22.65
CA THR A 208 -15.90 11.67 22.40
C THR A 208 -17.14 11.02 22.98
N VAL A 209 -17.29 9.70 22.85
CA VAL A 209 -18.39 8.94 23.46
C VAL A 209 -18.29 8.96 24.99
N ALA A 210 -17.09 8.79 25.56
CA ALA A 210 -16.90 8.83 27.01
C ALA A 210 -17.26 10.20 27.59
N GLY A 211 -16.85 11.29 26.92
CA GLY A 211 -17.23 12.65 27.31
C GLY A 211 -18.73 12.91 27.17
N ALA A 212 -19.31 12.62 26.00
CA ALA A 212 -20.71 12.92 25.70
C ALA A 212 -21.71 12.08 26.50
N THR A 213 -21.32 10.89 26.95
CA THR A 213 -22.17 10.01 27.80
C THR A 213 -21.86 10.13 29.30
N GLY A 214 -20.94 11.01 29.70
CA GLY A 214 -20.53 11.18 31.11
C GLY A 214 -19.72 10.01 31.67
N GLN A 215 -19.23 9.10 30.82
CA GLN A 215 -18.46 7.91 31.21
C GLN A 215 -16.95 8.16 31.33
N TRP A 216 -16.49 9.41 31.20
CA TRP A 216 -15.07 9.78 31.27
C TRP A 216 -14.35 9.25 32.53
N ARG A 217 -14.98 9.39 33.70
CA ARG A 217 -14.45 8.89 34.99
C ARG A 217 -14.80 7.42 35.26
N GLY A 218 -15.45 6.75 34.32
CA GLY A 218 -15.93 5.38 34.46
C GLY A 218 -14.82 4.36 34.28
N ARG A 219 -14.24 3.85 35.38
CA ARG A 219 -13.19 2.79 35.36
C ARG A 219 -13.56 1.58 34.49
N ARG A 220 -14.84 1.19 34.46
CA ARG A 220 -15.35 0.06 33.67
C ARG A 220 -15.28 0.28 32.15
N PHE A 221 -15.41 1.53 31.70
CA PHE A 221 -15.31 1.86 30.27
C PHE A 221 -13.85 1.71 29.82
N TRP A 222 -12.94 2.37 30.52
CA TRP A 222 -11.51 2.33 30.20
C TRP A 222 -10.89 0.95 30.38
N SER A 223 -11.28 0.18 31.41
CA SER A 223 -10.80 -1.22 31.54
C SER A 223 -11.19 -2.10 30.36
N ARG A 224 -12.34 -1.81 29.72
CA ARG A 224 -12.79 -2.53 28.53
C ARG A 224 -12.12 -2.03 27.27
N MET A 225 -11.81 -0.74 27.19
CA MET A 225 -10.97 -0.22 26.11
C MET A 225 -9.57 -0.83 26.15
N VAL A 226 -8.98 -0.95 27.35
CA VAL A 226 -7.71 -1.66 27.55
C VAL A 226 -7.84 -3.13 27.12
N LEU A 227 -8.92 -3.83 27.52
CA LEU A 227 -9.15 -5.19 27.05
C LEU A 227 -9.25 -5.29 25.52
N ALA A 228 -9.98 -4.38 24.87
CA ALA A 228 -10.08 -4.34 23.42
C ALA A 228 -8.72 -4.08 22.76
N ALA A 229 -7.93 -3.16 23.30
CA ALA A 229 -6.58 -2.87 22.84
C ALA A 229 -5.64 -4.06 22.99
N LEU A 230 -5.68 -4.77 24.13
CA LEU A 230 -4.88 -5.97 24.37
C LEU A 230 -5.26 -7.10 23.40
N VAL A 231 -6.56 -7.35 23.22
CA VAL A 231 -7.03 -8.34 22.24
C VAL A 231 -6.58 -7.96 20.82
N GLY A 232 -6.72 -6.69 20.44
CA GLY A 232 -6.27 -6.19 19.15
C GLY A 232 -4.75 -6.36 18.95
N ALA A 233 -3.95 -5.95 19.92
CA ALA A 233 -2.49 -6.04 19.88
C ALA A 233 -2.02 -7.49 19.78
N ILE A 234 -2.58 -8.42 20.55
CA ILE A 234 -2.23 -9.85 20.50
C ILE A 234 -2.51 -10.44 19.12
N LEU A 235 -3.65 -10.10 18.51
CA LEU A 235 -4.02 -10.64 17.20
C LEU A 235 -3.22 -10.03 16.05
N VAL A 236 -2.75 -8.79 16.19
CA VAL A 236 -1.98 -8.08 15.16
C VAL A 236 -0.47 -8.32 15.28
N ALA A 237 0.03 -8.65 16.47
CA ALA A 237 1.46 -8.82 16.73
C ALA A 237 2.19 -9.77 15.75
N PRO A 238 1.65 -10.95 15.38
CA PRO A 238 2.31 -11.85 14.42
C PRO A 238 2.52 -11.23 13.04
N VAL A 239 1.68 -10.26 12.66
CA VAL A 239 1.78 -9.56 11.38
C VAL A 239 2.70 -8.34 11.50
N VAL A 240 2.59 -7.55 12.58
CA VAL A 240 3.43 -6.35 12.75
C VAL A 240 4.90 -6.69 12.94
N TRP A 241 5.22 -7.85 13.52
CA TRP A 241 6.59 -8.24 13.79
C TRP A 241 7.47 -8.35 12.53
N PRO A 242 7.08 -9.08 11.46
CA PRO A 242 7.80 -9.06 10.18
C PRO A 242 7.97 -7.67 9.57
N TYR A 243 6.95 -6.81 9.63
CA TYR A 243 7.06 -5.44 9.12
C TYR A 243 8.10 -4.64 9.89
N TRP A 244 8.13 -4.79 11.23
CA TRP A 244 9.14 -4.14 12.06
C TRP A 244 10.55 -4.65 11.72
N GLN A 245 10.74 -5.96 11.50
CA GLN A 245 12.04 -6.52 11.09
C GLN A 245 12.52 -5.96 9.74
N SER A 246 11.65 -5.91 8.73
CA SER A 246 11.99 -5.31 7.45
C SER A 246 12.26 -3.82 7.56
N GLN A 247 11.54 -3.11 8.43
CA GLN A 247 11.81 -1.71 8.72
C GLN A 247 13.21 -1.49 9.29
N GLN A 248 13.63 -2.32 10.25
CA GLN A 248 14.97 -2.22 10.85
C GLN A 248 16.08 -2.59 9.87
N ARG A 249 15.83 -3.50 8.92
CA ARG A 249 16.80 -3.91 7.90
C ARG A 249 16.98 -2.89 6.79
N GLU A 250 15.88 -2.35 6.28
CA GLU A 250 15.86 -1.55 5.05
C GLU A 250 15.73 -0.04 5.28
N GLY A 251 15.55 0.41 6.54
CA GLY A 251 15.36 1.84 6.83
C GLY A 251 13.99 2.39 6.39
N PHE A 252 13.01 1.52 6.19
CA PHE A 252 11.70 1.93 5.70
C PHE A 252 11.03 2.99 6.58
N GLY A 253 10.73 4.13 5.96
CA GLY A 253 10.08 5.25 6.61
C GLY A 253 9.72 6.31 5.58
N ARG A 254 8.71 7.12 5.92
CA ARG A 254 8.33 8.28 5.11
C ARG A 254 8.59 9.54 5.91
N ASN A 255 9.29 10.48 5.28
CA ASN A 255 9.48 11.81 5.86
C ASN A 255 8.24 12.69 5.64
N LEU A 256 8.22 13.86 6.29
CA LEU A 256 7.11 14.81 6.17
C LEU A 256 6.98 15.40 4.76
N SER A 257 8.06 15.44 3.97
CA SER A 257 8.00 15.97 2.59
C SER A 257 7.22 15.03 1.67
N GLU A 258 7.49 13.73 1.75
CA GLU A 258 6.77 12.68 1.04
C GLU A 258 5.30 12.62 1.47
N ALA A 259 5.03 12.66 2.78
CA ALA A 259 3.66 12.70 3.28
C ALA A 259 2.92 13.96 2.76
N ALA A 260 3.60 15.10 2.72
CA ALA A 260 3.01 16.32 2.20
C ALA A 260 2.70 16.21 0.69
N ALA A 261 3.50 15.48 -0.10
CA ALA A 261 3.27 15.33 -1.54
C ALA A 261 1.93 14.66 -1.87
N HIS A 262 1.43 13.82 -0.96
CA HIS A 262 0.15 13.13 -1.09
C HIS A 262 -0.89 13.61 -0.06
N ALA A 263 -0.71 14.81 0.50
CA ALA A 263 -1.67 15.42 1.42
C ALA A 263 -2.90 15.94 0.68
N ALA A 264 -4.07 15.86 1.32
CA ALA A 264 -5.28 16.46 0.77
C ALA A 264 -5.19 17.98 0.79
N SER A 265 -5.90 18.56 -0.16
CA SER A 265 -6.13 19.99 -0.29
C SER A 265 -7.61 20.27 -0.06
N VAL A 266 -7.98 21.52 0.25
CA VAL A 266 -9.40 21.91 0.26
C VAL A 266 -10.05 21.61 -1.09
N GLN A 267 -9.31 21.78 -2.19
CA GLN A 267 -9.78 21.45 -3.54
C GLN A 267 -9.99 19.94 -3.73
N SER A 268 -9.26 19.07 -3.01
CA SER A 268 -9.46 17.62 -3.11
C SER A 268 -10.90 17.21 -2.73
N TYR A 269 -11.52 17.97 -1.83
CA TYR A 269 -12.92 17.76 -1.44
C TYR A 269 -13.94 18.33 -2.44
N THR A 270 -13.49 18.85 -3.57
CA THR A 270 -14.32 19.28 -4.70
C THR A 270 -13.81 18.67 -6.00
N GLN A 271 -13.21 17.48 -5.93
CA GLN A 271 -12.71 16.74 -7.08
C GLN A 271 -13.33 15.35 -7.13
N VAL A 272 -13.65 14.92 -8.36
CA VAL A 272 -14.19 13.59 -8.69
C VAL A 272 -13.34 12.93 -9.78
N PRO A 273 -13.49 11.61 -10.00
CA PRO A 273 -12.92 10.96 -11.19
C PRO A 273 -13.36 11.65 -12.49
N PRO A 274 -12.49 11.76 -13.51
CA PRO A 274 -12.86 12.32 -14.82
C PRO A 274 -14.07 11.62 -15.45
N ASP A 275 -14.22 10.31 -15.22
CA ASP A 275 -15.31 9.49 -15.74
C ASP A 275 -16.65 9.67 -15.01
N ASN A 276 -16.70 10.51 -13.96
CA ASN A 276 -17.93 10.83 -13.25
C ASN A 276 -18.94 11.51 -14.18
N LEU A 277 -20.15 10.97 -14.24
CA LEU A 277 -21.16 11.40 -15.23
C LEU A 277 -21.65 12.83 -15.04
N VAL A 278 -21.73 13.31 -13.79
CA VAL A 278 -22.34 14.61 -13.46
C VAL A 278 -21.28 15.70 -13.43
N TYR A 279 -20.21 15.48 -12.68
CA TYR A 279 -19.25 16.52 -12.33
C TYR A 279 -17.93 16.43 -13.07
N GLY A 280 -17.48 15.20 -13.40
CA GLY A 280 -16.21 14.96 -14.09
C GLY A 280 -16.30 15.35 -15.56
N ARG A 281 -17.25 14.76 -16.28
CA ARG A 281 -17.49 15.00 -17.72
C ARG A 281 -17.88 16.44 -18.07
N THR A 282 -18.57 17.12 -17.16
CA THR A 282 -18.98 18.53 -17.36
C THR A 282 -17.86 19.51 -17.05
N GLY A 283 -16.76 19.04 -16.43
CA GLY A 283 -15.67 19.88 -15.97
C GLY A 283 -15.98 20.67 -14.68
N LEU A 284 -17.19 20.55 -14.12
CA LEU A 284 -17.62 21.34 -12.95
C LEU A 284 -16.73 21.13 -11.72
N LEU A 285 -16.31 19.87 -11.48
CA LEU A 285 -15.40 19.50 -10.39
C LEU A 285 -14.10 18.89 -10.95
N ALA A 286 -13.71 19.29 -12.16
CA ALA A 286 -12.42 18.90 -12.71
C ALA A 286 -11.28 19.56 -11.90
N PRO A 287 -10.19 18.84 -11.64
CA PRO A 287 -9.07 19.43 -10.93
C PRO A 287 -8.41 20.50 -11.80
N ARG A 288 -8.05 21.63 -11.17
CA ARG A 288 -7.35 22.72 -11.88
C ARG A 288 -5.94 22.28 -12.25
N ALA A 289 -5.41 22.84 -13.34
CA ALA A 289 -3.98 22.70 -13.64
C ALA A 289 -3.15 23.35 -12.50
N PRO A 290 -2.04 22.71 -12.07
CA PRO A 290 -1.16 23.31 -11.07
C PRO A 290 -0.54 24.61 -11.63
N ALA A 291 -0.46 25.65 -10.80
CA ALA A 291 0.33 26.83 -11.14
C ALA A 291 1.85 26.52 -11.03
N PRO A 292 2.73 27.30 -11.67
CA PRO A 292 4.18 27.13 -11.51
C PRO A 292 4.58 27.12 -10.02
N GLY A 293 5.29 26.07 -9.59
CA GLY A 293 5.69 25.87 -8.19
C GLY A 293 4.64 25.19 -7.30
N GLU A 294 3.42 24.93 -7.79
CA GLU A 294 2.42 24.13 -7.06
C GLU A 294 2.57 22.63 -7.35
N ARG A 295 2.22 21.82 -6.36
CA ARG A 295 2.18 20.36 -6.50
C ARG A 295 1.03 19.93 -7.40
N ASP A 296 1.28 18.95 -8.26
CA ASP A 296 0.22 18.36 -9.09
C ASP A 296 -0.72 17.51 -8.21
N ARG A 297 -1.96 17.98 -8.05
CA ARG A 297 -2.99 17.35 -7.24
C ARG A 297 -4.12 16.75 -8.08
N ARG A 298 -3.82 16.29 -9.29
CA ARG A 298 -4.80 15.64 -10.19
C ARG A 298 -4.85 14.12 -10.02
N HIS A 299 -3.96 13.56 -9.20
CA HIS A 299 -3.88 12.12 -8.93
C HIS A 299 -5.10 11.56 -8.18
N VAL A 300 -5.33 10.25 -8.24
CA VAL A 300 -6.51 9.56 -7.67
C VAL A 300 -6.69 9.79 -6.16
N GLU A 301 -5.58 10.02 -5.44
CA GLU A 301 -5.56 10.35 -4.00
C GLU A 301 -6.31 11.64 -3.65
N HIS A 302 -6.51 12.54 -4.61
CA HIS A 302 -7.18 13.83 -4.39
C HIS A 302 -8.66 13.84 -4.76
N GLN A 303 -9.23 12.73 -5.26
CA GLN A 303 -10.62 12.64 -5.66
C GLN A 303 -11.52 12.30 -4.45
N LEU A 304 -11.69 13.27 -3.54
CA LEU A 304 -12.26 13.08 -2.20
C LEU A 304 -13.68 13.63 -2.01
N PHE A 305 -14.35 14.05 -3.09
CA PHE A 305 -15.66 14.69 -2.98
C PHE A 305 -16.73 13.78 -2.33
N PRO A 306 -17.34 14.17 -1.20
CA PRO A 306 -18.34 13.34 -0.51
C PRO A 306 -19.72 13.31 -1.18
N GLY A 307 -20.04 14.24 -2.10
CA GLY A 307 -21.38 14.40 -2.68
C GLY A 307 -22.27 15.39 -1.93
N LEU A 308 -23.06 16.18 -2.65
CA LEU A 308 -23.93 17.21 -2.07
C LEU A 308 -25.09 16.60 -1.28
N VAL A 309 -25.66 15.49 -1.76
CA VAL A 309 -26.77 14.81 -1.08
C VAL A 309 -26.31 14.34 0.30
N LEU A 310 -25.12 13.75 0.40
CA LEU A 310 -24.59 13.30 1.67
C LEU A 310 -24.28 14.46 2.61
N LEU A 311 -23.62 15.52 2.12
CA LEU A 311 -23.30 16.69 2.92
C LEU A 311 -24.57 17.36 3.48
N GLY A 312 -25.62 17.50 2.67
CA GLY A 312 -26.91 18.04 3.11
C GLY A 312 -27.57 17.17 4.18
N LEU A 313 -27.55 15.84 4.03
CA LEU A 313 -28.08 14.93 5.04
C LEU A 313 -27.24 14.90 6.32
N ALA A 314 -25.92 15.02 6.21
CA ALA A 314 -25.02 15.09 7.36
C ALA A 314 -25.24 16.39 8.16
N ALA A 315 -25.40 17.53 7.47
CA ALA A 315 -25.76 18.80 8.11
C ALA A 315 -27.12 18.73 8.81
N LEU A 316 -28.11 18.09 8.19
CA LEU A 316 -29.41 17.83 8.79
C LEU A 316 -29.30 16.94 10.05
N GLY A 317 -28.44 15.93 10.01
CA GLY A 317 -28.14 15.06 11.15
C GLY A 317 -27.45 15.77 12.29
N LEU A 318 -26.50 16.66 11.98
CA LEU A 318 -25.87 17.53 12.95
C LEU A 318 -26.91 18.44 13.60
N TRP A 319 -27.74 19.13 12.81
CA TRP A 319 -28.73 20.09 13.32
C TRP A 319 -29.83 19.44 14.17
N ARG A 320 -30.47 18.37 13.67
CA ARG A 320 -31.58 17.70 14.37
C ARG A 320 -31.10 16.73 15.44
N GLY A 321 -30.03 15.98 15.18
CA GLY A 321 -29.48 15.02 16.12
C GLY A 321 -28.80 15.66 17.34
N TRP A 322 -28.31 16.90 17.21
CA TRP A 322 -27.77 17.64 18.36
C TRP A 322 -28.82 17.93 19.45
N ARG A 323 -30.08 18.05 19.04
CA ARG A 323 -31.22 18.33 19.94
C ARG A 323 -32.01 17.08 20.34
N SER A 324 -31.49 15.89 20.06
CA SER A 324 -32.15 14.63 20.39
C SER A 324 -31.27 13.72 21.23
N ASP A 325 -31.82 12.57 21.63
CA ASP A 325 -31.07 11.53 22.36
C ASP A 325 -29.92 10.91 21.54
N ALA A 326 -29.84 11.22 20.23
CA ALA A 326 -28.71 10.84 19.38
C ALA A 326 -27.47 11.72 19.59
N ARG A 327 -27.52 12.74 20.46
CA ARG A 327 -26.44 13.71 20.67
C ARG A 327 -25.05 13.08 20.89
N PRO A 328 -24.86 12.01 21.69
CA PRO A 328 -23.53 11.40 21.82
C PRO A 328 -22.99 10.81 20.51
N VAL A 329 -23.87 10.22 19.69
CA VAL A 329 -23.50 9.70 18.36
C VAL A 329 -23.17 10.83 17.41
N VAL A 330 -23.92 11.94 17.46
CA VAL A 330 -23.64 13.15 16.67
C VAL A 330 -22.28 13.75 17.03
N ILE A 331 -21.96 13.89 18.32
CA ILE A 331 -20.66 14.41 18.77
C ILE A 331 -19.52 13.50 18.28
N SER A 332 -19.65 12.19 18.46
CA SER A 332 -18.65 11.22 17.98
C SER A 332 -18.48 11.28 16.46
N ALA A 333 -19.58 11.27 15.70
CA ALA A 333 -19.52 11.32 14.24
C ALA A 333 -18.97 12.65 13.70
N ALA A 334 -19.31 13.78 14.31
CA ALA A 334 -18.75 15.09 13.96
C ALA A 334 -17.26 15.17 14.28
N ALA A 335 -16.82 14.63 15.42
CA ALA A 335 -15.41 14.57 15.78
C ALA A 335 -14.60 13.67 14.84
N LEU A 336 -15.16 12.52 14.43
CA LEU A 336 -14.56 11.66 13.41
C LEU A 336 -14.46 12.38 12.06
N ALA A 337 -15.52 13.07 11.65
CA ALA A 337 -15.54 13.88 10.44
C ALA A 337 -14.40 14.92 10.47
N LEU A 338 -14.30 15.67 11.56
CA LEU A 338 -13.29 16.70 11.75
C LEU A 338 -11.87 16.12 11.83
N ALA A 339 -11.66 15.05 12.61
CA ALA A 339 -10.35 14.42 12.76
C ALA A 339 -9.85 13.86 11.42
N GLY A 340 -10.71 13.18 10.66
CA GLY A 340 -10.36 12.69 9.33
C GLY A 340 -10.04 13.80 8.34
N LEU A 341 -10.78 14.92 8.39
CA LEU A 341 -10.51 16.11 7.57
C LEU A 341 -9.18 16.78 7.96
N VAL A 342 -8.90 16.94 9.24
CA VAL A 342 -7.66 17.60 9.69
C VAL A 342 -6.44 16.75 9.37
N LEU A 343 -6.51 15.45 9.59
CA LEU A 343 -5.39 14.54 9.32
C LEU A 343 -5.18 14.29 7.82
N SER A 344 -6.23 14.42 7.00
CA SER A 344 -6.08 14.27 5.55
C SER A 344 -5.27 15.37 4.91
N LEU A 345 -5.34 16.60 5.45
CA LEU A 345 -4.53 17.73 5.03
C LEU A 345 -3.04 17.53 5.34
N GLY A 346 -2.69 16.49 6.10
CA GLY A 346 -1.31 16.08 6.33
C GLY A 346 -0.44 17.17 6.97
N PRO A 347 0.87 17.17 6.67
CA PRO A 347 1.79 18.21 7.11
C PRO A 347 1.48 19.61 6.56
N GLU A 348 0.69 19.72 5.48
CA GLU A 348 0.31 21.01 4.88
C GLU A 348 -0.89 21.67 5.58
N GLY A 349 -1.66 20.89 6.36
CA GLY A 349 -2.70 21.39 7.23
C GLY A 349 -2.16 21.78 8.60
N VAL A 350 -2.50 20.99 9.62
CA VAL A 350 -2.04 21.24 11.00
C VAL A 350 -0.69 20.56 11.23
N ARG A 351 0.37 21.17 10.69
CA ARG A 351 1.74 20.62 10.72
C ARG A 351 2.20 20.14 12.11
N PRO A 352 2.03 20.90 13.21
CA PRO A 352 2.51 20.47 14.53
C PRO A 352 1.81 19.20 15.02
N LEU A 353 0.52 19.04 14.72
CA LEU A 353 -0.23 17.84 15.07
C LEU A 353 0.26 16.63 14.26
N TYR A 354 0.43 16.81 12.94
CA TYR A 354 0.86 15.73 12.07
C TYR A 354 2.29 15.28 12.40
N ALA A 355 3.20 16.23 12.62
CA ALA A 355 4.58 15.94 13.04
C ALA A 355 4.60 15.21 14.39
N TRP A 356 3.83 15.67 15.38
CA TRP A 356 3.75 14.99 16.67
C TRP A 356 3.28 13.54 16.54
N LEU A 357 2.29 13.29 15.69
CA LEU A 357 1.82 11.92 15.41
C LEU A 357 2.89 11.09 14.71
N ALA A 358 3.60 11.65 13.73
CA ALA A 358 4.71 10.97 13.06
C ALA A 358 5.79 10.55 14.05
N ASP A 359 6.19 11.46 14.94
CA ASP A 359 7.30 11.25 15.87
C ASP A 359 6.95 10.29 17.03
N HIS A 360 5.68 10.21 17.45
CA HIS A 360 5.28 9.52 18.69
C HIS A 360 4.34 8.32 18.48
N VAL A 361 3.64 8.22 17.36
CA VAL A 361 2.70 7.11 17.11
C VAL A 361 3.40 6.03 16.32
N PHE A 362 3.55 4.87 16.95
CA PHE A 362 4.14 3.70 16.31
C PHE A 362 3.46 3.38 14.97
N GLY A 363 4.27 3.21 13.92
CA GLY A 363 3.81 2.90 12.56
C GLY A 363 3.26 4.10 11.77
N PHE A 364 3.24 5.31 12.32
CA PHE A 364 2.70 6.48 11.61
C PHE A 364 3.53 6.88 10.39
N HIS A 365 4.84 6.64 10.41
CA HIS A 365 5.73 6.80 9.25
C HIS A 365 5.39 5.87 8.06
N ALA A 366 4.51 4.88 8.23
CA ALA A 366 4.02 4.07 7.10
C ALA A 366 2.98 4.84 6.24
N ILE A 367 2.42 5.95 6.72
CA ILE A 367 1.41 6.75 6.03
C ILE A 367 2.09 7.60 4.94
N ARG A 368 2.11 7.08 3.71
CA ARG A 368 2.57 7.81 2.53
C ARG A 368 1.60 8.90 2.07
N ALA A 369 0.29 8.63 2.12
CA ALA A 369 -0.77 9.48 1.57
C ALA A 369 -1.77 9.92 2.65
N PRO A 370 -1.52 11.06 3.34
CA PRO A 370 -2.43 11.59 4.34
C PRO A 370 -3.85 11.74 3.80
N ALA A 371 -4.03 12.08 2.52
CA ALA A 371 -5.34 12.28 1.88
C ALA A 371 -6.37 11.16 2.16
N ARG A 372 -5.89 9.92 2.32
CA ARG A 372 -6.70 8.74 2.65
C ARG A 372 -7.38 8.80 4.03
N PHE A 373 -6.98 9.70 4.95
CA PHE A 373 -7.71 9.95 6.21
C PHE A 373 -9.13 10.50 5.96
N SER A 374 -9.43 10.95 4.74
CA SER A 374 -10.80 11.22 4.27
C SER A 374 -11.76 10.04 4.47
N VAL A 375 -11.28 8.80 4.52
CA VAL A 375 -12.08 7.62 4.89
C VAL A 375 -12.69 7.78 6.30
N VAL A 376 -11.90 8.27 7.27
CA VAL A 376 -12.38 8.54 8.63
C VAL A 376 -13.34 9.72 8.64
N MET A 377 -13.08 10.74 7.81
CA MET A 377 -13.99 11.86 7.67
C MET A 377 -15.37 11.36 7.22
N MET A 378 -15.37 10.54 6.19
CA MET A 378 -16.62 10.09 5.58
C MET A 378 -17.33 9.00 6.39
N LEU A 379 -16.63 8.28 7.27
CA LEU A 379 -17.25 7.44 8.30
C LEU A 379 -18.17 8.29 9.19
N GLY A 380 -17.68 9.45 9.63
CA GLY A 380 -18.45 10.44 10.38
C GLY A 380 -19.63 10.99 9.59
N LEU A 381 -19.41 11.40 8.34
CA LEU A 381 -20.47 11.95 7.48
C LEU A 381 -21.60 10.94 7.22
N CYS A 382 -21.28 9.68 6.95
CA CYS A 382 -22.30 8.62 6.76
C CYS A 382 -23.14 8.40 8.01
N VAL A 383 -22.53 8.41 9.21
CA VAL A 383 -23.27 8.30 10.47
C VAL A 383 -24.17 9.51 10.70
N LEU A 384 -23.66 10.73 10.48
CA LEU A 384 -24.46 11.96 10.59
C LEU A 384 -25.64 11.95 9.60
N ALA A 385 -25.42 11.57 8.34
CA ALA A 385 -26.49 11.48 7.35
C ALA A 385 -27.56 10.47 7.76
N GLY A 386 -27.16 9.31 8.30
CA GLY A 386 -28.06 8.34 8.89
C GLY A 386 -28.91 8.93 10.03
N VAL A 387 -28.29 9.68 10.94
CA VAL A 387 -29.02 10.41 12.00
C VAL A 387 -29.99 11.42 11.39
N GLY A 388 -29.59 12.18 10.36
CA GLY A 388 -30.45 13.17 9.69
C GLY A 388 -31.71 12.57 9.08
N VAL A 389 -31.58 11.44 8.37
CA VAL A 389 -32.70 10.69 7.81
C VAL A 389 -33.61 10.13 8.91
N SER A 390 -33.03 9.56 9.97
CA SER A 390 -33.76 9.00 11.11
C SER A 390 -34.57 10.06 11.87
N GLN A 391 -33.96 11.18 12.23
CA GLN A 391 -34.59 12.24 13.01
C GLN A 391 -35.66 13.02 12.21
N THR A 392 -35.52 13.07 10.89
CA THR A 392 -36.49 13.76 10.02
C THR A 392 -37.68 12.87 9.65
N ARG A 393 -37.55 11.54 9.78
CA ARG A 393 -38.60 10.57 9.41
C ARG A 393 -39.10 10.78 7.97
N LEU A 394 -38.16 10.91 7.04
CA LEU A 394 -38.46 11.13 5.62
C LEU A 394 -39.37 10.03 5.06
N LYS A 395 -40.33 10.43 4.21
CA LYS A 395 -41.20 9.49 3.48
C LYS A 395 -40.36 8.59 2.57
N THR A 396 -40.77 7.34 2.37
CA THR A 396 -40.05 6.36 1.55
C THR A 396 -39.71 6.88 0.15
N GLY A 397 -40.64 7.59 -0.50
CA GLY A 397 -40.41 8.18 -1.82
C GLY A 397 -39.28 9.24 -1.83
N VAL A 398 -39.16 10.03 -0.76
CA VAL A 398 -38.07 11.01 -0.63
C VAL A 398 -36.74 10.31 -0.40
N VAL A 399 -36.72 9.25 0.42
CA VAL A 399 -35.52 8.43 0.62
C VAL A 399 -35.08 7.78 -0.69
N ALA A 400 -36.02 7.25 -1.48
CA ALA A 400 -35.72 6.67 -2.78
C ALA A 400 -35.16 7.72 -3.76
N LEU A 401 -35.74 8.92 -3.80
CA LEU A 401 -35.24 10.03 -4.62
C LEU A 401 -33.82 10.44 -4.21
N LEU A 402 -33.56 10.62 -2.91
CA LEU A 402 -32.24 10.97 -2.40
C LEU A 402 -31.21 9.88 -2.69
N ALA A 403 -31.60 8.60 -2.58
CA ALA A 403 -30.74 7.49 -2.96
C ALA A 403 -30.42 7.51 -4.46
N ALA A 404 -31.40 7.79 -5.32
CA ALA A 404 -31.20 7.88 -6.76
C ALA A 404 -30.30 9.07 -7.15
N LEU A 405 -30.50 10.24 -6.55
CA LEU A 405 -29.65 11.41 -6.74
C LEU A 405 -28.22 11.15 -6.27
N MET A 406 -28.04 10.51 -5.11
CA MET A 406 -26.73 10.14 -4.59
C MET A 406 -26.03 9.11 -5.50
N CYS A 407 -26.74 8.11 -6.02
CA CYS A 407 -26.20 7.22 -7.05
C CYS A 407 -25.75 8.01 -8.28
N LEU A 408 -26.59 8.94 -8.77
CA LEU A 408 -26.25 9.76 -9.93
C LEU A 408 -24.99 10.61 -9.69
N GLU A 409 -24.83 11.21 -8.51
CA GLU A 409 -23.60 11.94 -8.11
C GLU A 409 -22.35 11.06 -8.13
N TYR A 410 -22.50 9.75 -7.86
CA TYR A 410 -21.38 8.83 -7.66
C TYR A 410 -21.04 7.95 -8.87
N VAL A 411 -21.92 7.85 -9.87
CA VAL A 411 -21.72 6.97 -11.02
C VAL A 411 -20.56 7.48 -11.88
N ASN A 412 -19.63 6.58 -12.18
CA ASN A 412 -18.53 6.77 -13.12
C ASN A 412 -18.74 5.81 -14.30
N ALA A 413 -18.78 6.31 -15.52
CA ALA A 413 -18.99 5.48 -16.71
C ALA A 413 -18.49 6.17 -18.00
N PRO A 414 -18.06 5.40 -19.03
CA PRO A 414 -17.76 3.96 -18.95
C PRO A 414 -16.49 3.72 -18.13
N LEU A 415 -16.41 2.57 -17.47
CA LEU A 415 -15.16 2.10 -16.88
C LEU A 415 -14.49 1.15 -17.88
N ALA A 416 -13.29 1.51 -18.31
CA ALA A 416 -12.45 0.67 -19.16
C ALA A 416 -11.51 -0.15 -18.26
N PHE A 417 -11.87 -1.42 -18.04
CA PHE A 417 -11.06 -2.33 -17.25
C PHE A 417 -9.92 -2.92 -18.08
N VAL A 418 -8.81 -3.22 -17.42
CA VAL A 418 -7.64 -3.81 -18.06
C VAL A 418 -7.71 -5.32 -18.14
N VAL A 419 -7.18 -5.88 -19.22
CA VAL A 419 -6.99 -7.33 -19.34
C VAL A 419 -5.97 -7.79 -18.28
N ALA A 420 -6.28 -8.88 -17.61
CA ALA A 420 -5.35 -9.48 -16.66
C ALA A 420 -4.15 -10.09 -17.40
N PRO A 421 -2.93 -10.06 -16.83
CA PRO A 421 -1.79 -10.71 -17.44
C PRO A 421 -2.03 -12.24 -17.49
N PRO A 422 -1.47 -12.93 -18.49
CA PRO A 422 -1.66 -14.37 -18.63
C PRO A 422 -1.11 -15.10 -17.40
N ALA A 423 -1.93 -15.98 -16.82
CA ALA A 423 -1.55 -16.77 -15.65
C ALA A 423 -0.55 -17.89 -15.97
N SER A 424 -0.41 -18.23 -17.26
CA SER A 424 0.49 -19.26 -17.76
C SER A 424 1.15 -18.78 -19.05
N THR A 425 2.47 -18.90 -19.12
CA THR A 425 3.28 -18.51 -20.29
C THR A 425 4.16 -19.67 -20.74
N ALA A 426 4.67 -19.65 -21.97
CA ALA A 426 5.59 -20.70 -22.43
C ALA A 426 6.85 -20.74 -21.55
N THR A 427 7.41 -19.57 -21.28
CA THR A 427 8.56 -19.36 -20.38
C THR A 427 8.28 -19.79 -18.95
N GLY A 428 7.13 -19.42 -18.38
CA GLY A 428 6.75 -19.82 -17.03
C GLY A 428 6.56 -21.33 -16.89
N ARG A 429 5.95 -22.01 -17.87
CA ARG A 429 5.83 -23.48 -17.90
C ARG A 429 7.20 -24.16 -17.99
N TRP A 430 8.07 -23.69 -18.89
CA TRP A 430 9.42 -24.23 -19.00
C TRP A 430 10.19 -24.10 -17.68
N LEU A 431 10.16 -22.92 -17.04
CA LEU A 431 10.82 -22.68 -15.75
C LEU A 431 10.23 -23.51 -14.60
N ALA A 432 8.95 -23.89 -14.68
CA ALA A 432 8.28 -24.73 -13.70
C ALA A 432 8.62 -26.22 -13.86
N GLU A 433 8.84 -26.67 -15.10
CA GLU A 433 9.21 -28.05 -15.44
C GLU A 433 10.71 -28.31 -15.22
N GLU A 434 11.54 -27.30 -15.44
CA GLU A 434 12.99 -27.39 -15.25
C GLU A 434 13.36 -27.69 -13.79
N GLY A 435 14.20 -28.71 -13.57
CA GLY A 435 14.56 -29.18 -12.24
C GLY A 435 15.52 -28.24 -11.49
N GLY A 436 15.54 -28.33 -10.15
CA GLY A 436 16.51 -27.64 -9.29
C GLY A 436 16.15 -26.20 -8.90
N SER A 437 16.80 -25.67 -7.85
CA SER A 437 16.64 -24.30 -7.37
C SER A 437 17.40 -23.28 -8.23
N GLY A 438 17.14 -21.99 -8.02
CA GLY A 438 17.85 -20.90 -8.69
C GLY A 438 16.92 -19.72 -8.98
N ALA A 439 17.46 -18.51 -8.84
CA ALA A 439 16.73 -17.26 -9.11
C ALA A 439 16.68 -16.95 -10.62
N VAL A 440 15.68 -16.17 -11.02
CA VAL A 440 15.42 -15.77 -12.41
C VAL A 440 15.49 -14.24 -12.54
N LEU A 441 16.18 -13.75 -13.57
CA LEU A 441 16.15 -12.35 -13.98
C LEU A 441 15.34 -12.21 -15.27
N TYR A 442 14.33 -11.35 -15.28
CA TYR A 442 13.62 -10.93 -16.49
C TYR A 442 14.16 -9.58 -16.98
N LEU A 443 14.51 -9.50 -18.25
CA LEU A 443 14.98 -8.28 -18.89
C LEU A 443 13.87 -7.61 -19.73
N PRO A 444 13.91 -6.27 -19.88
CA PRO A 444 14.76 -5.35 -19.14
C PRO A 444 14.35 -5.26 -17.66
N LEU A 445 15.33 -5.16 -16.78
CA LEU A 445 15.09 -4.85 -15.37
C LEU A 445 14.86 -3.33 -15.25
N THR A 446 13.82 -2.93 -14.53
CA THR A 446 13.46 -1.51 -14.38
C THR A 446 13.24 -1.17 -12.90
N LEU A 447 13.10 0.12 -12.58
CA LEU A 447 12.82 0.55 -11.20
C LEU A 447 11.34 0.43 -10.81
N ASP A 448 10.42 0.39 -11.76
CA ASP A 448 9.02 0.69 -11.49
C ASP A 448 8.04 -0.40 -11.98
N ARG A 449 6.87 0.03 -12.44
CA ARG A 449 5.67 -0.80 -12.64
C ARG A 449 5.85 -1.87 -13.71
N GLU A 450 6.81 -1.71 -14.60
CA GLU A 450 7.11 -2.60 -15.72
C GLU A 450 7.54 -4.00 -15.25
N ASN A 451 8.01 -4.14 -14.00
CA ASN A 451 8.32 -5.44 -13.40
C ASN A 451 7.09 -6.26 -12.98
N SER A 452 5.95 -5.60 -12.72
CA SER A 452 4.77 -6.24 -12.12
C SER A 452 4.13 -7.38 -12.94
N PRO A 453 4.17 -7.40 -14.29
CA PRO A 453 3.71 -8.57 -15.05
C PRO A 453 4.54 -9.83 -14.76
N PHE A 454 5.87 -9.69 -14.65
CA PHE A 454 6.77 -10.80 -14.32
C PHE A 454 6.51 -11.35 -12.91
N MET A 455 6.11 -10.50 -11.97
CA MET A 455 5.67 -10.95 -10.65
C MET A 455 4.47 -11.90 -10.77
N VAL A 456 3.42 -11.52 -11.50
CA VAL A 456 2.24 -12.39 -11.66
C VAL A 456 2.60 -13.70 -12.39
N GLN A 457 3.41 -13.63 -13.45
CA GLN A 457 3.89 -14.81 -14.18
C GLN A 457 4.73 -15.72 -13.29
N SER A 458 5.52 -15.15 -12.37
CA SER A 458 6.37 -15.91 -11.46
C SER A 458 5.61 -16.80 -10.50
N LEU A 459 4.31 -16.55 -10.31
CA LEU A 459 3.46 -17.48 -9.58
C LEU A 459 3.53 -18.86 -10.23
N GLU A 460 3.55 -18.99 -11.56
CA GLU A 460 3.55 -20.28 -12.25
C GLU A 460 4.69 -21.21 -11.80
N HIS A 461 5.93 -20.71 -11.81
CA HIS A 461 7.12 -21.49 -11.48
C HIS A 461 7.56 -21.36 -10.00
N GLY A 462 7.13 -20.32 -9.29
CA GLY A 462 7.41 -20.13 -7.86
C GLY A 462 8.88 -19.89 -7.47
N ARG A 463 9.76 -19.66 -8.45
CA ARG A 463 11.19 -19.37 -8.22
C ARG A 463 11.36 -17.92 -7.74
N PRO A 464 12.42 -17.63 -6.96
CA PRO A 464 12.84 -16.26 -6.69
C PRO A 464 13.10 -15.51 -8.00
N ILE A 465 12.66 -14.27 -8.09
CA ILE A 465 12.92 -13.37 -9.21
C ILE A 465 13.62 -12.11 -8.71
N VAL A 466 14.56 -11.61 -9.51
CA VAL A 466 15.26 -10.34 -9.22
C VAL A 466 14.31 -9.16 -9.36
N ASN A 467 13.41 -9.23 -10.35
CA ASN A 467 12.41 -8.20 -10.62
C ASN A 467 11.49 -7.98 -9.42
N GLY A 468 11.01 -6.75 -9.25
CA GLY A 468 10.00 -6.47 -8.25
C GLY A 468 9.41 -5.07 -8.39
N TYR A 469 8.15 -4.95 -7.98
CA TYR A 469 7.44 -3.68 -7.81
C TYR A 469 6.64 -3.77 -6.51
N SER A 470 6.74 -2.77 -5.65
CA SER A 470 6.05 -2.73 -4.36
C SER A 470 6.02 -1.30 -3.82
N GLY A 471 5.25 -1.04 -2.77
CA GLY A 471 5.18 0.27 -2.11
C GLY A 471 6.51 0.72 -1.50
N GLN A 472 7.42 -0.21 -1.24
CA GLN A 472 8.81 0.01 -0.81
C GLN A 472 9.74 -0.93 -1.58
N ARG A 473 11.03 -0.60 -1.64
CA ARG A 473 12.04 -1.37 -2.36
C ARG A 473 13.28 -1.52 -1.48
N PRO A 474 14.00 -2.63 -1.56
CA PRO A 474 15.20 -2.80 -0.76
C PRO A 474 16.28 -1.81 -1.22
N SER A 475 17.13 -1.41 -0.28
CA SER A 475 18.11 -0.32 -0.45
C SER A 475 19.05 -0.51 -1.65
N PHE A 476 19.41 -1.75 -1.97
CA PHE A 476 20.32 -2.09 -3.08
C PHE A 476 19.65 -2.05 -4.46
N TYR A 477 18.31 -2.02 -4.54
CA TYR A 477 17.60 -2.30 -5.80
C TYR A 477 17.89 -1.28 -6.89
N THR A 478 18.07 -0.01 -6.54
CA THR A 478 18.38 1.03 -7.55
C THR A 478 19.73 0.80 -8.19
N SER A 479 20.78 0.59 -7.39
CA SER A 479 22.12 0.27 -7.89
C SER A 479 22.13 -1.03 -8.70
N LEU A 480 21.31 -2.01 -8.32
CA LEU A 480 21.15 -3.26 -9.06
C LEU A 480 20.54 -3.05 -10.46
N VAL A 481 19.53 -2.19 -10.58
CA VAL A 481 18.96 -1.83 -11.89
C VAL A 481 20.00 -1.15 -12.77
N ASP A 482 20.78 -0.24 -12.21
CA ASP A 482 21.82 0.49 -12.95
C ASP A 482 22.93 -0.47 -13.43
N ALA A 483 23.39 -1.38 -12.58
CA ALA A 483 24.40 -2.37 -12.92
C ALA A 483 23.93 -3.36 -14.01
N LEU A 484 22.63 -3.70 -14.02
CA LEU A 484 22.03 -4.63 -14.99
C LEU A 484 21.41 -3.94 -16.20
N ALA A 485 21.61 -2.62 -16.37
CA ALA A 485 21.08 -1.88 -17.52
C ALA A 485 21.67 -2.38 -18.85
N ASP A 486 22.95 -2.75 -18.84
CA ASP A 486 23.61 -3.51 -19.91
C ASP A 486 23.97 -4.92 -19.40
N PRO A 487 23.15 -5.95 -19.68
CA PRO A 487 23.31 -7.29 -19.13
C PRO A 487 24.59 -8.01 -19.58
N VAL A 488 25.27 -7.53 -20.63
CA VAL A 488 26.53 -8.11 -21.11
C VAL A 488 27.76 -7.37 -20.60
N SER A 489 27.60 -6.24 -19.90
CA SER A 489 28.71 -5.50 -19.30
C SER A 489 29.43 -6.32 -18.22
N ALA A 490 30.69 -5.96 -17.95
CA ALA A 490 31.48 -6.60 -16.90
C ALA A 490 30.80 -6.47 -15.52
N ASP A 491 30.27 -5.28 -15.22
CA ASP A 491 29.53 -5.00 -13.98
C ASP A 491 28.27 -5.86 -13.86
N ALA A 492 27.49 -5.99 -14.94
CA ALA A 492 26.31 -6.87 -14.95
C ALA A 492 26.72 -8.32 -14.72
N ARG A 493 27.71 -8.82 -15.45
CA ARG A 493 28.20 -10.20 -15.33
C ARG A 493 28.73 -10.50 -13.92
N ALA A 494 29.48 -9.58 -13.31
CA ALA A 494 29.90 -9.68 -11.91
C ALA A 494 28.69 -9.73 -10.97
N THR A 495 27.72 -8.84 -11.16
CA THR A 495 26.48 -8.80 -10.37
C THR A 495 25.67 -10.10 -10.51
N LEU A 496 25.56 -10.65 -11.72
CA LEU A 496 24.86 -11.92 -11.97
C LEU A 496 25.53 -13.08 -11.22
N LYS A 497 26.88 -13.08 -11.17
CA LYS A 497 27.66 -14.07 -10.42
C LYS A 497 27.43 -13.94 -8.92
N GLU A 498 27.45 -12.72 -8.38
CA GLU A 498 27.22 -12.46 -6.95
C GLU A 498 25.81 -12.84 -6.48
N LEU A 499 24.80 -12.64 -7.34
CA LEU A 499 23.42 -12.98 -7.05
C LEU A 499 23.09 -14.49 -7.14
N ASP A 500 24.06 -15.31 -7.57
CA ASP A 500 23.90 -16.74 -7.84
C ASP A 500 22.66 -16.99 -8.74
N LEU A 501 22.56 -16.20 -9.82
CA LEU A 501 21.45 -16.30 -10.75
C LEU A 501 21.61 -17.54 -11.62
N ARG A 502 20.51 -18.27 -11.80
CA ARG A 502 20.50 -19.45 -12.65
C ARG A 502 19.98 -19.15 -14.04
N PHE A 503 18.92 -18.36 -14.15
CA PHE A 503 18.28 -18.09 -15.44
C PHE A 503 18.15 -16.60 -15.71
N VAL A 504 18.41 -16.22 -16.97
CA VAL A 504 18.10 -14.90 -17.53
C VAL A 504 17.10 -15.09 -18.67
N VAL A 505 15.95 -14.42 -18.55
CA VAL A 505 14.92 -14.37 -19.58
C VAL A 505 15.02 -13.03 -20.29
N SER A 506 15.29 -13.06 -21.59
CA SER A 506 15.46 -11.85 -22.40
C SER A 506 14.48 -11.83 -23.58
N PRO A 507 13.88 -10.68 -23.92
CA PRO A 507 13.06 -10.53 -25.12
C PRO A 507 13.88 -10.53 -26.41
N ALA A 508 15.21 -10.38 -26.31
CA ALA A 508 16.14 -10.34 -27.44
C ALA A 508 17.36 -11.23 -27.19
N ASN A 509 18.12 -11.49 -28.26
CA ASN A 509 19.37 -12.25 -28.13
C ASN A 509 20.39 -11.47 -27.30
N LEU A 510 20.98 -12.11 -26.29
CA LEU A 510 22.09 -11.55 -25.54
C LEU A 510 23.36 -11.65 -26.41
N ALA A 511 24.11 -10.56 -26.51
CA ALA A 511 25.35 -10.54 -27.26
C ALA A 511 26.36 -11.52 -26.64
N GLY A 512 27.10 -12.23 -27.49
CA GLY A 512 28.09 -13.23 -27.07
C GLY A 512 27.50 -14.50 -26.45
N ALA A 513 26.18 -14.69 -26.41
CA ALA A 513 25.60 -15.93 -25.88
C ALA A 513 26.08 -17.17 -26.66
N GLY A 514 26.51 -18.21 -25.93
CA GLY A 514 27.13 -19.41 -26.48
C GLY A 514 28.63 -19.29 -26.81
N GLU A 515 29.24 -18.11 -26.69
CA GLU A 515 30.69 -17.96 -26.82
C GLU A 515 31.40 -18.42 -25.54
N PRO A 516 32.63 -18.99 -25.62
CA PRO A 516 33.36 -19.49 -24.44
C PRO A 516 33.61 -18.44 -23.34
N ALA A 517 33.71 -17.17 -23.72
CA ALA A 517 33.93 -16.05 -22.80
C ALA A 517 32.64 -15.55 -22.12
N SER A 518 31.48 -16.05 -22.54
CA SER A 518 30.17 -15.63 -22.04
C SER A 518 29.58 -16.69 -21.12
N PRO A 519 28.98 -16.29 -19.97
CA PRO A 519 28.33 -17.25 -19.08
C PRO A 519 26.93 -17.66 -19.57
N PHE A 520 26.43 -17.10 -20.68
CA PHE A 520 25.04 -17.32 -21.13
C PHE A 520 24.95 -18.52 -22.10
N ILE A 521 24.21 -19.56 -21.68
CA ILE A 521 23.89 -20.74 -22.51
C ILE A 521 22.40 -20.74 -22.82
N GLU A 522 22.04 -20.65 -24.10
CA GLU A 522 20.63 -20.73 -24.53
C GLU A 522 20.06 -22.12 -24.23
N GLN A 523 18.98 -22.17 -23.45
CA GLN A 523 18.27 -23.40 -23.09
C GLN A 523 16.96 -23.56 -23.84
N ALA A 524 16.24 -22.45 -24.06
CA ALA A 524 14.96 -22.46 -24.74
C ALA A 524 14.67 -21.14 -25.44
N ARG A 525 13.89 -21.22 -26.51
CA ARG A 525 13.45 -20.08 -27.31
C ARG A 525 11.97 -20.16 -27.60
N PHE A 526 11.29 -19.05 -27.36
CA PHE A 526 9.86 -18.85 -27.60
C PHE A 526 9.66 -17.61 -28.48
N ASP A 527 8.42 -17.36 -28.89
CA ASP A 527 8.07 -16.27 -29.80
C ASP A 527 8.42 -14.88 -29.23
N ASP A 528 8.38 -14.71 -27.90
CA ASP A 528 8.54 -13.43 -27.20
C ASP A 528 9.75 -13.39 -26.26
N SER A 529 10.47 -14.50 -26.10
CA SER A 529 11.53 -14.61 -25.09
C SER A 529 12.52 -15.74 -25.38
N VAL A 530 13.75 -15.55 -24.88
CA VAL A 530 14.82 -16.54 -24.88
C VAL A 530 15.26 -16.75 -23.43
N ILE A 531 15.43 -18.01 -23.04
CA ILE A 531 15.91 -18.39 -21.71
C ILE A 531 17.38 -18.80 -21.83
N TYR A 532 18.22 -18.11 -21.07
CA TYR A 532 19.63 -18.44 -20.88
C TYR A 532 19.84 -19.02 -19.49
N GLU A 533 20.56 -20.13 -19.40
CA GLU A 533 21.16 -20.56 -18.14
C GLU A 533 22.51 -19.86 -17.98
N VAL A 534 22.78 -19.37 -16.77
CA VAL A 534 24.04 -18.72 -16.42
C VAL A 534 24.98 -19.78 -15.86
N VAL A 535 26.00 -20.13 -16.64
CA VAL A 535 26.99 -21.15 -16.30
C VAL A 535 28.39 -20.55 -16.38
N TRP A 536 29.05 -20.48 -15.23
CA TRP A 536 30.41 -19.98 -15.13
C TRP A 536 31.43 -21.09 -15.43
N THR A 537 32.00 -21.07 -16.63
CA THR A 537 33.17 -21.89 -17.00
C THR A 537 34.48 -21.18 -16.61
N PRO A 538 35.62 -21.90 -16.48
CA PRO A 538 36.91 -21.27 -16.26
C PRO A 538 37.25 -20.15 -17.26
N GLU A 539 36.84 -20.29 -18.51
CA GLU A 539 37.04 -19.31 -19.57
C GLU A 539 36.19 -18.06 -19.37
N SER A 540 34.89 -18.22 -19.08
CA SER A 540 34.00 -17.10 -18.79
C SER A 540 34.40 -16.37 -17.50
N ASP A 541 34.97 -17.10 -16.54
CA ASP A 541 35.46 -16.52 -15.29
C ASP A 541 36.74 -15.72 -15.50
N ALA A 542 37.68 -16.25 -16.28
CA ALA A 542 38.87 -15.51 -16.69
C ALA A 542 38.51 -14.25 -17.49
N ALA A 543 37.56 -14.33 -18.41
CA ALA A 543 37.10 -13.17 -19.19
C ALA A 543 36.47 -12.10 -18.31
N LEU A 544 35.67 -12.48 -17.30
CA LEU A 544 35.16 -11.54 -16.31
C LEU A 544 36.31 -10.90 -15.50
N HIS A 545 37.28 -11.70 -15.07
CA HIS A 545 38.45 -11.20 -14.35
C HIS A 545 39.27 -10.22 -15.17
N ASP A 546 39.47 -10.46 -16.47
CA ASP A 546 40.21 -9.56 -17.36
C ASP A 546 39.45 -8.25 -17.62
N ASP A 547 38.13 -8.32 -17.77
CA ASP A 547 37.30 -7.13 -17.97
C ASP A 547 37.16 -6.27 -16.70
N VAL A 548 37.15 -6.92 -15.52
CA VAL A 548 37.08 -6.25 -14.21
C VAL A 548 38.48 -5.93 -13.68
N ALA A 549 39.55 -6.49 -14.27
CA ALA A 549 40.92 -6.23 -13.87
C ALA A 549 41.15 -4.73 -13.92
N THR A 550 41.23 -4.15 -12.73
CA THR A 550 41.52 -2.75 -12.51
C THR A 550 42.72 -2.41 -13.38
N THR A 551 42.57 -1.48 -14.32
CA THR A 551 43.70 -0.80 -14.93
C THR A 551 44.68 -0.49 -13.81
N GLU A 552 45.89 -1.05 -13.89
CA GLU A 552 46.91 -0.92 -12.86
C GLU A 552 46.96 0.56 -12.47
N PRO A 553 46.59 0.92 -11.22
CA PRO A 553 46.49 2.31 -10.86
C PRO A 553 47.84 2.94 -11.16
N PRO A 554 47.89 4.12 -11.80
CA PRO A 554 49.15 4.75 -12.11
C PRO A 554 50.02 4.79 -10.84
N PRO A 555 51.34 4.56 -10.96
CA PRO A 555 52.22 4.51 -9.80
C PRO A 555 51.92 5.71 -8.91
N PRO A 556 51.70 5.49 -7.59
CA PRO A 556 51.18 6.52 -6.71
C PRO A 556 52.02 7.78 -6.88
N GLY A 557 51.40 8.83 -7.42
CA GLY A 557 52.03 10.13 -7.53
C GLY A 557 52.33 10.69 -6.14
N VAL A 558 52.94 11.87 -6.09
CA VAL A 558 53.03 12.61 -4.82
C VAL A 558 51.61 12.78 -4.28
N PRO A 559 51.30 12.31 -3.06
CA PRO A 559 49.96 12.40 -2.50
C PRO A 559 49.54 13.87 -2.48
N PRO A 560 48.38 14.23 -3.04
CA PRO A 560 47.95 15.62 -3.05
C PRO A 560 47.47 16.08 -1.65
N PHE A 561 47.31 15.16 -0.69
CA PHE A 561 46.66 15.39 0.59
C PHE A 561 47.63 15.27 1.78
N LYS A 562 47.44 16.10 2.81
CA LYS A 562 48.19 16.05 4.08
C LYS A 562 47.35 15.43 5.20
N VAL A 563 47.99 14.76 6.17
CA VAL A 563 47.31 14.34 7.40
C VAL A 563 46.71 15.58 8.08
N GLY A 564 45.42 15.50 8.41
CA GLY A 564 44.61 16.61 8.92
C GLY A 564 43.86 17.41 7.83
N GLU A 565 44.06 17.10 6.55
CA GLU A 565 43.29 17.68 5.46
C GLU A 565 41.87 17.12 5.44
N ARG A 566 40.90 18.01 5.30
CA ARG A 566 39.47 17.69 5.30
C ARG A 566 38.80 18.42 4.15
N ALA A 567 38.17 17.66 3.27
CA ALA A 567 37.24 18.17 2.27
C ALA A 567 35.81 17.89 2.75
N ALA A 568 34.93 18.88 2.62
CA ALA A 568 33.52 18.76 2.99
C ALA A 568 32.67 19.07 1.76
N TYR A 569 31.74 18.18 1.45
CA TYR A 569 30.86 18.25 0.30
C TYR A 569 29.43 18.28 0.80
N ASP A 570 28.73 19.36 0.51
CA ASP A 570 27.29 19.45 0.76
C ASP A 570 26.55 18.60 -0.27
N VAL A 571 25.82 17.60 0.20
CA VAL A 571 24.99 16.76 -0.65
C VAL A 571 23.70 17.50 -0.93
N GLN A 572 23.50 17.95 -2.17
CA GLN A 572 22.28 18.66 -2.56
C GLN A 572 21.18 17.69 -2.98
N TRP A 573 19.96 17.91 -2.49
CA TRP A 573 18.80 17.13 -2.94
C TRP A 573 18.22 17.72 -4.22
N LEU A 574 18.72 17.27 -5.38
CA LEU A 574 18.40 17.83 -6.69
C LEU A 574 16.94 17.61 -7.15
N ASN A 575 16.23 16.66 -6.55
CA ASN A 575 14.85 16.30 -6.92
C ASN A 575 13.79 16.81 -5.92
N GLY A 576 14.19 17.58 -4.90
CA GLY A 576 13.29 18.19 -3.93
C GLY A 576 12.74 19.55 -4.40
N PRO A 577 11.63 20.04 -3.83
CA PRO A 577 11.08 21.37 -4.17
C PRO A 577 11.96 22.56 -3.74
N LEU A 578 13.15 22.31 -3.17
CA LEU A 578 14.10 23.31 -2.66
C LEU A 578 15.53 22.74 -2.77
N ASP A 579 16.50 23.58 -3.14
CA ASP A 579 17.96 23.31 -3.07
C ASP A 579 18.42 23.20 -1.60
N LEU A 580 18.00 22.12 -0.93
CA LEU A 580 18.35 21.86 0.46
C LEU A 580 19.49 20.84 0.53
N THR A 581 20.49 21.16 1.35
CA THR A 581 21.56 20.24 1.72
C THR A 581 20.99 19.05 2.51
N ALA A 582 20.99 17.87 1.88
CA ALA A 582 20.59 16.57 2.43
C ALA A 582 21.58 16.03 3.47
N GLY A 583 22.75 16.63 3.55
CA GLY A 583 23.80 16.23 4.47
C GLY A 583 25.15 16.72 4.01
N GLN A 584 26.18 16.38 4.77
CA GLN A 584 27.55 16.66 4.41
C GLN A 584 28.34 15.36 4.38
N ILE A 585 29.02 15.11 3.26
CA ILE A 585 30.04 14.07 3.17
C ILE A 585 31.38 14.76 3.43
N THR A 586 32.13 14.24 4.40
CA THR A 586 33.46 14.71 4.74
C THR A 586 34.46 13.63 4.42
N LEU A 587 35.48 13.99 3.66
CA LEU A 587 36.63 13.14 3.36
C LEU A 587 37.82 13.73 4.12
N SER A 588 38.34 12.99 5.08
CA SER A 588 39.44 13.42 5.93
C SER A 588 40.61 12.46 5.81
N VAL A 589 41.84 12.99 5.82
CA VAL A 589 43.04 12.16 5.91
C VAL A 589 43.50 12.15 7.36
N VAL A 590 43.48 10.98 7.99
CA VAL A 590 43.89 10.79 9.38
C VAL A 590 45.19 10.00 9.47
N ALA A 591 45.88 10.12 10.59
CA ALA A 591 47.08 9.34 10.86
C ALA A 591 46.70 7.86 11.05
N ALA A 592 47.50 6.95 10.49
CA ALA A 592 47.30 5.52 10.71
C ALA A 592 47.47 5.16 12.18
N GLU A 593 46.51 4.44 12.75
CA GLU A 593 46.60 3.86 14.08
C GLU A 593 47.10 2.41 14.01
N ALA A 594 47.58 1.87 15.13
CA ALA A 594 48.10 0.50 15.21
C ALA A 594 47.08 -0.61 14.85
N ARG A 595 45.79 -0.26 14.73
CA ARG A 595 44.70 -1.16 14.34
C ARG A 595 44.42 -1.19 12.83
N ASP A 596 44.98 -0.25 12.07
CA ASP A 596 44.72 -0.11 10.64
C ASP A 596 45.69 -1.02 9.88
N LEU A 597 45.16 -1.97 9.12
CA LEU A 597 45.95 -2.96 8.36
C LEU A 597 45.80 -2.69 6.87
N GLY A 598 46.93 -2.47 6.18
CA GLY A 598 46.98 -2.41 4.72
C GLY A 598 46.89 -3.80 4.06
N VAL A 599 46.92 -3.82 2.72
CA VAL A 599 46.71 -5.01 1.87
C VAL A 599 47.72 -6.16 2.13
N ALA A 600 48.76 -5.94 2.92
CA ALA A 600 49.77 -6.94 3.30
C ALA A 600 50.09 -6.99 4.82
N GLY A 601 49.24 -6.41 5.68
CA GLY A 601 49.50 -6.34 7.13
C GLY A 601 50.52 -5.28 7.55
N GLU A 602 50.97 -4.44 6.60
CA GLU A 602 51.74 -3.23 6.87
C GLU A 602 50.81 -2.08 7.31
N PRO A 603 51.30 -1.13 8.13
CA PRO A 603 50.54 0.07 8.44
C PRO A 603 50.23 0.83 7.14
N PRO A 604 48.97 1.18 6.85
CA PRO A 604 48.64 1.88 5.63
C PRO A 604 49.34 3.24 5.62
N ALA A 605 49.84 3.64 4.44
CA ALA A 605 50.50 4.94 4.29
C ALA A 605 49.55 6.13 4.58
N TRP A 606 48.24 5.92 4.40
CA TRP A 606 47.18 6.91 4.61
C TRP A 606 45.91 6.21 5.09
N VAL A 607 45.17 6.87 5.98
CA VAL A 607 43.83 6.44 6.36
C VAL A 607 42.86 7.53 5.94
N PHE A 608 41.90 7.17 5.08
CA PHE A 608 40.81 8.05 4.71
C PHE A 608 39.61 7.77 5.62
N GLU A 609 39.17 8.80 6.33
CA GLU A 609 37.92 8.77 7.09
C GLU A 609 36.83 9.43 6.26
N VAL A 610 35.76 8.68 5.98
CA VAL A 610 34.55 9.19 5.32
C VAL A 610 33.48 9.40 6.39
N GLY A 611 33.27 10.65 6.76
CA GLY A 611 32.17 11.04 7.65
C GLY A 611 30.94 11.41 6.85
N VAL A 612 29.80 10.77 7.10
CA VAL A 612 28.52 11.13 6.47
C VAL A 612 27.59 11.64 7.56
N ASP A 613 27.23 12.91 7.49
CA ASP A 613 26.22 13.52 8.35
C ASP A 613 24.97 13.79 7.53
N THR A 614 23.86 13.12 7.84
CA THR A 614 22.60 13.30 7.11
C THR A 614 21.70 14.29 7.84
N ALA A 615 21.05 15.17 7.06
CA ALA A 615 20.12 16.11 7.63
C ALA A 615 18.94 15.36 8.30
N PRO A 616 18.36 15.87 9.40
CA PRO A 616 17.30 15.17 10.15
C PRO A 616 16.04 14.82 9.36
N TRP A 617 15.87 15.42 8.17
CA TRP A 617 14.72 15.21 7.28
C TRP A 617 14.97 14.16 6.18
N VAL A 618 16.23 13.73 5.99
CA VAL A 618 16.56 12.58 5.14
C VAL A 618 16.22 11.33 5.96
N SER A 619 15.34 10.47 5.43
CA SER A 619 15.06 9.21 6.13
C SER A 619 16.34 8.40 6.20
N ARG A 620 16.66 7.87 7.38
CA ARG A 620 17.78 6.94 7.56
C ARG A 620 17.50 5.61 6.90
#